data_AF-A0A3C2BZG2-F1
#
_entry.id   AF-A0A3C2BZG2-F1
#
_cell.length_a   1.000
_cell.length_b   1.000
_cell.length_c   1.000
_cell.angle_alpha   90.00
_cell.angle_beta   90.00
_cell.angle_gamma   90.00
#
_symmetry.space_group_name_H-M   'P 1'
#
loop_
_entity.id
_entity.type
_entity.pdbx_description
1 polymer ?
#
loop_
_entity_poly.entity_id
_entity_poly.type
_entity_poly.pdbx_seq_one_letter_code
_entity_poly.pdbx_strand_id
1 'polypeptide(L)' 'GGGSGHEPLHAGFVGLGMLDAAVPGAVFTSPTPDQILPATLAVNSGAGVVHIVKNYTGDVLNFETAAELAQA' A
#
# COMPACT_ATOMS: atom_id res chain seq x y z
N GLY A 1 -0.22 -1.03 3.18
CA GLY A 1 -0.98 -2.24 2.81
C GLY A 1 -0.18 -3.47 3.19
N GLY A 2 -0.56 -4.65 2.68
CA GLY A 2 0.12 -5.91 2.99
C GLY A 2 -0.76 -7.13 2.80
N GLY A 3 -0.26 -8.32 3.16
CA GLY A 3 -1.07 -9.54 3.09
C GLY A 3 -2.32 -9.50 3.96
N SER A 4 -3.39 -10.12 3.45
CA SER A 4 -4.64 -10.33 4.20
C SER A 4 -4.43 -11.31 5.37
N GLY A 5 -5.38 -11.37 6.30
CA GLY A 5 -5.29 -12.21 7.51
C GLY A 5 -4.76 -11.47 8.74
N HIS A 6 -4.70 -10.14 8.67
CA HIS A 6 -4.33 -9.26 9.78
C HIS A 6 -5.43 -8.26 10.14
N GLU A 7 -6.67 -8.50 9.68
CA GLU A 7 -7.80 -7.62 9.93
C GLU A 7 -7.96 -7.34 11.45
N PRO A 8 -8.12 -6.07 11.87
CA PRO A 8 -8.50 -4.91 11.05
C PRO A 8 -7.35 -4.22 10.28
N LEU A 9 -6.09 -4.59 10.51
CA LEU A 9 -4.95 -4.03 9.79
C LEU A 9 -4.94 -4.53 8.33
N HIS A 10 -4.99 -3.69 7.29
CA HIS A 10 -4.91 -2.22 7.26
C HIS A 10 -6.24 -1.54 6.91
N ALA A 11 -7.19 -2.27 6.32
CA ALA A 11 -8.42 -1.69 5.77
C ALA A 11 -9.31 -1.01 6.83
N GLY A 12 -9.29 -1.50 8.07
CA GLY A 12 -10.02 -0.89 9.19
C GLY A 12 -9.44 0.45 9.67
N PHE A 13 -8.28 0.86 9.16
CA PHE A 13 -7.65 2.16 9.45
C PHE A 13 -7.73 3.15 8.28
N VAL A 14 -8.54 2.85 7.25
CA VAL A 14 -8.83 3.79 6.17
C VAL A 14 -9.91 4.76 6.61
N GLY A 15 -9.61 6.06 6.61
CA GLY A 15 -10.55 7.10 7.04
C GLY A 15 -9.87 8.39 7.48
N LEU A 16 -10.71 9.41 7.74
CA LEU A 16 -10.23 10.74 8.14
C LEU A 16 -9.35 10.66 9.39
N GLY A 17 -8.15 11.23 9.30
CA GLY A 17 -7.17 11.24 10.38
C GLY A 17 -6.23 10.03 10.42
N MET A 18 -6.34 9.08 9.48
CA MET A 18 -5.42 7.95 9.33
C MET A 18 -5.03 7.71 7.86
N LEU A 19 -5.26 6.52 7.30
CA LEU A 19 -4.80 6.13 5.96
C LEU A 19 -5.81 6.58 4.89
N ASP A 20 -5.32 7.06 3.75
CA ASP A 20 -6.16 7.35 2.58
C ASP A 20 -6.60 6.09 1.83
N ALA A 21 -5.75 5.06 1.82
CA ALA A 21 -6.04 3.77 1.20
C ALA A 21 -5.28 2.63 1.88
N ALA A 22 -5.81 1.41 1.71
CA ALA A 22 -5.16 0.16 2.06
C ALA A 22 -5.25 -0.81 0.87
N VAL A 23 -4.15 -1.50 0.59
CA VAL A 23 -4.05 -2.48 -0.49
C VAL A 23 -3.89 -3.86 0.14
N PRO A 24 -4.94 -4.70 0.18
CA PRO A 24 -4.87 -6.07 0.67
C PRO A 24 -4.30 -7.00 -0.41
N GLY A 25 -3.24 -7.74 -0.08
CA GLY A 25 -2.74 -8.86 -0.88
C GLY A 25 -3.45 -10.17 -0.52
N ALA A 26 -2.96 -11.29 -1.06
CA ALA A 26 -3.42 -12.61 -0.61
C ALA A 26 -3.07 -12.86 0.87
N VAL A 27 -3.62 -13.92 1.47
CA VAL A 27 -3.36 -14.26 2.87
C VAL A 27 -1.85 -14.39 3.12
N PHE A 28 -1.34 -13.60 4.08
CA PHE A 28 0.08 -13.51 4.45
C PHE A 28 1.06 -13.21 3.30
N THR A 29 0.57 -12.64 2.19
CA THR A 29 1.39 -12.34 1.01
C THR A 29 1.23 -10.87 0.62
N SER A 30 2.32 -10.14 0.43
CA SER A 30 2.28 -8.74 -0.02
C SER A 30 1.42 -8.58 -1.28
N PRO A 31 0.65 -7.48 -1.42
CA PRO A 31 0.09 -7.09 -2.72
C PRO A 31 1.22 -6.85 -3.73
N THR A 32 0.90 -7.01 -5.00
CA THR A 32 1.85 -6.80 -6.10
C THR A 32 1.95 -5.32 -6.49
N PRO A 33 3.02 -4.88 -7.18
CA PRO A 33 3.21 -3.46 -7.51
C PRO A 33 2.08 -2.89 -8.38
N ASP A 34 1.52 -3.69 -9.28
CA ASP A 34 0.38 -3.35 -10.14
C ASP A 34 -0.94 -3.18 -9.35
N GLN A 35 -1.03 -3.73 -8.13
CA GLN A 35 -2.13 -3.45 -7.20
C GLN A 35 -1.88 -2.19 -6.37
N ILE A 36 -0.62 -1.92 -6.01
CA ILE A 36 -0.22 -0.78 -5.17
C ILE A 36 -0.24 0.54 -5.97
N LEU A 37 0.20 0.52 -7.23
CA LEU A 37 0.32 1.71 -8.07
C LEU A 37 -1.03 2.42 -8.29
N PRO A 38 -2.13 1.75 -8.67
CA PRO A 38 -3.44 2.41 -8.84
C PRO A 38 -3.93 3.08 -7.55
N ALA A 39 -3.73 2.45 -6.40
CA ALA A 39 -4.08 3.05 -5.11
C ALA A 39 -3.24 4.30 -4.82
N THR A 40 -1.93 4.25 -5.12
CA THR A 40 -1.01 5.39 -4.97
C THR A 40 -1.43 6.57 -5.84
N LEU A 41 -1.77 6.31 -7.12
CA LEU A 41 -2.23 7.36 -8.03
C LEU A 41 -3.60 7.91 -7.62
N ALA A 42 -4.50 7.06 -7.15
CA ALA A 42 -5.85 7.46 -6.76
C ALA A 42 -5.89 8.39 -5.53
N VAL A 43 -4.97 8.22 -4.58
CA VAL A 43 -4.90 9.04 -3.36
C VAL A 43 -3.99 10.26 -3.49
N ASN A 44 -3.26 10.40 -4.59
CA ASN A 44 -2.38 11.53 -4.80
C ASN A 44 -3.18 12.83 -4.98
N SER A 45 -3.15 13.71 -3.97
CA SER A 45 -3.83 15.01 -3.99
C SER A 45 -2.93 16.16 -4.48
N GLY A 46 -1.79 15.86 -5.11
CA GLY A 46 -0.80 16.86 -5.55
C GLY A 46 0.20 17.30 -4.46
N ALA A 47 0.16 16.70 -3.28
CA ALA A 47 1.09 16.98 -2.17
C ALA A 47 2.08 15.83 -1.89
N GLY A 48 2.14 14.83 -2.78
CA GLY A 48 2.89 13.59 -2.59
C GLY A 48 2.08 12.51 -1.87
N VAL A 49 2.62 11.29 -1.85
CA VAL A 49 2.02 10.12 -1.20
C VAL A 49 3.07 9.44 -0.34
N VAL A 50 2.70 9.08 0.90
CA VAL A 50 3.58 8.35 1.81
C VAL A 50 3.15 6.89 1.88
N HIS A 51 4.04 5.97 1.52
CA HIS A 51 3.83 4.55 1.75
C HIS A 51 4.34 4.15 3.14
N ILE A 52 3.43 3.62 3.98
CA ILE A 52 3.80 2.98 5.25
C ILE A 52 4.00 1.49 4.99
N VAL A 53 5.26 1.05 5.04
CA VAL A 53 5.67 -0.31 4.65
C VAL A 53 6.14 -1.08 5.88
N LYS A 54 5.58 -2.28 6.09
CA LYS A 54 6.04 -3.20 7.14
C LYS A 54 7.31 -3.89 6.65
N ASN A 55 8.28 -4.09 7.54
CA ASN A 55 9.61 -4.59 7.17
C ASN A 55 9.63 -6.11 6.91
N TYR A 56 9.05 -6.53 5.78
CA TYR A 56 9.09 -7.88 5.25
C TYR A 56 9.60 -7.85 3.81
N THR A 57 10.38 -8.85 3.40
CA THR A 57 11.01 -8.88 2.08
C THR A 57 10.03 -8.62 0.94
N GLY A 58 8.87 -9.30 0.94
CA GLY A 58 7.85 -9.10 -0.08
C GLY A 58 7.18 -7.73 0.00
N ASP A 59 6.90 -7.22 1.20
CA ASP A 59 6.30 -5.90 1.37
C ASP A 59 7.26 -4.80 0.86
N VAL A 60 8.54 -4.83 1.28
CA VAL A 60 9.55 -3.84 0.86
C VAL A 60 9.73 -3.85 -0.65
N LEU A 61 9.99 -5.02 -1.25
CA LEU A 61 10.22 -5.15 -2.69
C LEU A 61 9.04 -4.60 -3.52
N ASN A 62 7.81 -4.97 -3.16
CA ASN A 62 6.64 -4.60 -3.94
C ASN A 62 6.28 -3.11 -3.79
N PHE A 63 6.38 -2.56 -2.58
CA PHE A 63 6.10 -1.15 -2.34
C PHE A 63 7.19 -0.22 -2.92
N GLU A 64 8.47 -0.60 -2.85
CA GLU A 64 9.56 0.14 -3.51
C GLU A 64 9.36 0.17 -5.04
N THR A 65 9.10 -1.00 -5.64
CA THR A 65 8.83 -1.09 -7.08
C THR A 65 7.63 -0.24 -7.49
N ALA A 66 6.54 -0.25 -6.70
CA ALA A 66 5.38 0.58 -6.98
C ALA A 66 5.66 2.08 -6.83
N ALA A 67 6.52 2.48 -5.88
CA ALA A 67 6.94 3.86 -5.72
C ALA A 67 7.79 4.35 -6.89
N GLU A 68 8.71 3.52 -7.40
CA GLU A 68 9.48 3.81 -8.61
C GLU A 68 8.57 3.97 -9.83
N LEU A 69 7.60 3.06 -10.01
CA LEU A 69 6.62 3.14 -11.09
C LEU A 69 5.73 4.39 -11.00
N ALA A 70 5.44 4.89 -9.80
CA ALA A 70 4.64 6.10 -9.61
C ALA A 70 5.41 7.40 -9.89
N GLN A 71 6.75 7.34 -9.92
CA GLN A 71 7.63 8.48 -10.20
C GLN A 71 8.05 8.59 -11.68
N ALA A 72 7.85 7.52 -12.46
CA ALA A 72 8.14 7.45 -13.89
C ALA A 72 7.10 8.20 -14.73
#